data_AF-J3AZP0-F1
#
_entry.id   AF-J3AZP0-F1
#
_cell.length_a   1.000
_cell.length_b   1.000
_cell.length_c   1.000
_cell.angle_alpha   90.00
_cell.angle_beta   90.00
_cell.angle_gamma   90.00
#
_symmetry.space_group_name_H-M   'P 1'
#
loop_
_entity.id
_entity.type
_entity.pdbx_description
1 polymer ?
#
loop_
_entity_poly.entity_id
_entity_poly.type
_entity_poly.pdbx_seq_one_letter_code
_entity_poly.pdbx_strand_id
1 'polypeptide(L)'
;MFDAMRSQDSPYSLSFSQDCMEGRLAPFGDEAVQPIPVPSDRSLVHVTDELNRYVALIEHPYGQLNRVIAQMAGLLILGHARNGFSTYAQLAKTPEQALIETLDLLNQLNVPPMGLTHFKHLSLAARNLLDLSRALHRNINNAAVFKTRAPGWLSELNKANALLRCIAIPHSGLMPVDLQNTCFCCSQQ
;
A
#
# COMPACT_ATOMS: atom_id res chain seq x y z
N MET A 1 30.33 40.21 -18.06
CA MET A 1 29.73 40.49 -16.75
C MET A 1 28.24 40.16 -16.84
N PHE A 2 27.89 38.89 -16.63
CA PHE A 2 26.51 38.43 -16.47
C PHE A 2 26.52 37.46 -15.30
N ASP A 3 26.17 38.02 -14.16
CA ASP A 3 25.84 37.29 -12.95
C ASP A 3 24.32 37.04 -12.94
N ALA A 4 23.91 35.95 -12.30
CA ALA A 4 22.54 35.49 -11.99
C ALA A 4 22.02 34.31 -12.84
N MET A 5 22.09 33.10 -12.28
CA MET A 5 20.91 32.45 -11.69
C MET A 5 21.34 31.18 -10.93
N ARG A 6 21.35 31.31 -9.60
CA ARG A 6 21.43 30.21 -8.64
C ARG A 6 20.05 29.55 -8.44
N SER A 7 20.14 28.26 -8.09
CA SER A 7 19.20 27.45 -7.30
C SER A 7 17.84 27.11 -7.95
N GLN A 8 17.75 25.87 -8.43
CA GLN A 8 16.53 25.07 -8.36
C GLN A 8 16.65 24.11 -7.17
N ASP A 9 16.42 24.61 -5.97
CA ASP A 9 16.09 23.75 -4.84
C ASP A 9 14.66 23.25 -5.05
N SER A 10 14.56 21.98 -5.43
CA SER A 10 13.32 21.21 -5.44
C SER A 10 12.74 21.13 -4.02
N PRO A 11 11.48 21.55 -3.76
CA PRO A 11 10.88 21.50 -2.43
C PRO A 11 10.40 20.09 -2.03
N TYR A 12 10.70 19.07 -2.83
CA TYR A 12 10.34 17.69 -2.52
C TYR A 12 11.38 17.06 -1.58
N SER A 13 11.45 17.55 -0.33
CA SER A 13 12.08 16.77 0.74
C SER A 13 11.06 15.73 1.23
N LEU A 14 11.26 14.50 0.77
CA LEU A 14 10.56 13.34 1.30
C LEU A 14 11.10 13.10 2.71
N SER A 15 10.42 13.60 3.72
CA SER A 15 10.67 13.18 5.11
C SER A 15 10.10 11.78 5.29
N PHE A 16 10.88 10.79 4.87
CA PHE A 16 10.69 9.41 5.28
C PHE A 16 11.11 9.26 6.74
N SER A 17 10.34 8.52 7.54
CA SER A 17 10.82 8.05 8.84
C SER A 17 12.03 7.15 8.59
N GLN A 18 13.21 7.65 8.96
CA GLN A 18 14.50 6.99 8.74
C GLN A 18 14.54 5.58 9.38
N ASP A 19 13.71 5.37 10.40
CA ASP A 19 13.54 4.10 11.12
C ASP A 19 13.03 2.95 10.24
N CYS A 20 12.28 3.23 9.16
CA CYS A 20 11.80 2.19 8.25
C CYS A 20 12.85 1.75 7.22
N MET A 21 13.87 2.58 6.94
CA MET A 21 14.89 2.30 5.93
C MET A 21 16.11 1.57 6.49
N GLU A 22 16.41 1.74 7.78
CA GLU A 22 17.67 1.24 8.34
C GLU A 22 17.62 -0.20 8.86
N GLY A 23 16.45 -0.85 8.92
CA GLY A 23 16.35 -2.24 9.40
C GLY A 23 16.91 -2.49 10.80
N ARG A 24 17.18 -1.42 11.58
CA ARG A 24 17.72 -1.48 12.93
C ARG A 24 16.60 -1.81 13.91
N LEU A 25 16.23 -3.08 13.95
CA LEU A 25 15.75 -3.65 15.20
C LEU A 25 16.89 -3.47 16.23
N ALA A 26 16.54 -3.00 17.43
CA ALA A 26 17.50 -2.79 18.51
C ALA A 26 18.42 -4.01 18.67
N PRO A 27 19.73 -3.84 18.95
CA PRO A 27 20.61 -4.97 19.21
C PRO A 27 20.09 -5.70 20.44
N PHE A 28 19.69 -6.96 20.27
CA PHE A 28 19.48 -7.87 21.39
C PHE A 28 20.85 -8.02 22.07
N GLY A 29 20.96 -7.52 23.30
CA GLY A 29 22.15 -7.74 24.12
C GLY A 29 22.38 -9.23 24.33
N ASP A 30 23.65 -9.62 24.46
CA ASP A 30 24.11 -10.99 24.77
C ASP A 30 23.71 -11.42 26.20
N GLU A 31 22.44 -11.33 26.55
CA GLU A 31 21.91 -11.95 27.76
C GLU A 31 21.62 -13.43 27.46
N ALA A 32 22.36 -14.30 28.15
CA ALA A 32 22.27 -15.75 28.03
C ALA A 32 20.81 -16.23 28.19
N VAL A 33 20.19 -16.58 27.06
CA VAL A 33 18.85 -17.16 27.00
C VAL A 33 18.90 -18.53 27.67
N GLN A 34 18.32 -18.65 28.86
CA GLN A 34 18.09 -19.96 29.46
C GLN A 34 17.11 -20.76 28.59
N PRO A 35 17.38 -22.06 28.32
CA PRO A 35 16.48 -22.88 27.52
C PRO A 35 15.13 -23.03 28.24
N ILE A 36 14.09 -22.45 27.62
CA ILE A 36 12.71 -22.54 28.08
C ILE A 36 12.24 -23.99 27.86
N PRO A 37 11.64 -24.66 28.86
CA PRO A 37 11.12 -26.02 28.71
C PRO A 37 10.00 -26.03 27.67
N VAL A 38 10.20 -26.80 26.59
CA VAL A 38 9.28 -26.93 25.46
C VAL A 38 7.99 -27.64 25.92
N PRO A 39 6.83 -26.98 25.92
CA PRO A 39 5.56 -27.65 26.15
C PRO A 39 5.09 -28.35 24.87
N SER A 40 4.61 -29.58 25.04
CA SER A 40 3.98 -30.49 24.06
C SER A 40 3.55 -29.92 22.69
N ASP A 41 4.16 -30.53 21.68
CA ASP A 41 4.26 -30.29 20.24
C ASP A 41 2.96 -30.23 19.38
N ARG A 42 1.78 -30.02 19.98
CA ARG A 42 0.50 -29.96 19.23
C ARG A 42 0.02 -28.54 18.95
N SER A 43 0.43 -27.56 19.75
CA SER A 43 -0.05 -26.18 19.60
C SER A 43 0.64 -25.40 18.48
N LEU A 44 1.89 -25.74 18.15
CA LEU A 44 2.69 -24.99 17.17
C LEU A 44 2.19 -25.21 15.73
N VAL A 45 1.80 -26.44 15.40
CA VAL A 45 1.33 -26.81 14.05
C VAL A 45 0.01 -26.10 13.69
N HIS A 46 -0.94 -26.01 14.63
CA HIS A 46 -2.21 -25.33 14.39
C HIS A 46 -2.07 -23.81 14.20
N VAL A 47 -1.13 -23.18 14.92
CA VAL A 47 -0.86 -21.73 14.81
C VAL A 47 -0.26 -21.40 13.44
N THR A 48 0.64 -22.24 12.92
CA THR A 48 1.18 -22.08 11.56
C THR A 48 0.13 -22.28 10.47
N ASP A 49 -0.79 -23.23 10.63
CA ASP A 49 -1.85 -23.50 9.64
C ASP A 49 -2.87 -22.35 9.56
N GLU A 50 -3.27 -21.77 10.69
CA GLU A 50 -4.17 -20.62 10.72
C GLU A 50 -3.55 -19.38 10.07
N LEU A 51 -2.27 -19.13 10.35
CA LEU A 51 -1.53 -18.03 9.74
C LEU A 51 -1.37 -18.22 8.22
N ASN A 52 -0.98 -19.42 7.78
CA ASN A 52 -0.84 -19.75 6.36
C ASN A 52 -2.17 -19.59 5.63
N ARG A 53 -3.28 -20.05 6.24
CA ARG A 53 -4.62 -19.87 5.70
C ARG A 53 -4.98 -18.38 5.59
N TYR A 54 -4.68 -17.58 6.61
CA TYR A 54 -4.90 -16.15 6.57
C TYR A 54 -4.11 -15.49 5.43
N VAL A 55 -2.82 -15.80 5.29
CA VAL A 55 -1.95 -15.27 4.21
C VAL A 55 -2.51 -15.61 2.83
N ALA A 56 -2.95 -16.85 2.62
CA ALA A 56 -3.58 -17.26 1.36
C ALA A 56 -4.87 -16.47 1.05
N LEU A 57 -5.67 -16.14 2.07
CA LEU A 57 -6.93 -15.41 1.87
C LEU A 57 -6.74 -13.91 1.62
N ILE A 58 -5.68 -13.29 2.16
CA ILE A 58 -5.41 -11.86 1.96
C ILE A 58 -4.75 -11.54 0.62
N GLU A 59 -4.20 -12.54 -0.08
CA GLU A 59 -3.51 -12.38 -1.36
C GLU A 59 -4.36 -11.63 -2.39
N HIS A 60 -5.62 -12.07 -2.55
CA HIS A 60 -6.53 -11.46 -3.51
C HIS A 60 -6.89 -10.00 -3.16
N PRO A 61 -7.37 -9.67 -1.94
CA PRO A 61 -7.56 -8.28 -1.52
C PRO A 61 -6.31 -7.41 -1.69
N TYR A 62 -5.14 -7.93 -1.32
CA TYR A 62 -3.88 -7.20 -1.44
C TYR A 62 -3.53 -6.89 -2.90
N GLY A 63 -3.67 -7.88 -3.79
CA GLY A 63 -3.50 -7.69 -5.23
C GLY A 63 -4.48 -6.67 -5.82
N GLN A 64 -5.75 -6.69 -5.37
CA GLN A 64 -6.75 -5.71 -5.79
C GLN A 64 -6.38 -4.28 -5.38
N LEU A 65 -5.88 -4.07 -4.15
CA LEU A 65 -5.45 -2.75 -3.70
C LEU A 65 -4.28 -2.20 -4.53
N ASN A 66 -3.30 -3.03 -4.88
CA ASN A 66 -2.21 -2.62 -5.77
C ASN A 66 -2.71 -2.20 -7.17
N ARG A 67 -3.65 -2.97 -7.74
CA ARG A 67 -4.28 -2.63 -9.03
C ARG A 67 -5.03 -1.30 -8.94
N VAL A 68 -5.78 -1.07 -7.87
CA VAL A 68 -6.50 0.18 -7.65
C VAL A 68 -5.55 1.37 -7.52
N ILE A 69 -4.44 1.23 -6.80
CA ILE A 69 -3.40 2.28 -6.73
C ILE A 69 -2.90 2.63 -8.13
N ALA A 70 -2.58 1.64 -8.95
CA ALA A 70 -2.12 1.86 -10.32
C ALA A 70 -3.20 2.56 -11.18
N GLN A 71 -4.47 2.16 -11.05
CA GLN A 71 -5.59 2.80 -11.75
C GLN A 71 -5.75 4.27 -11.33
N MET A 72 -5.70 4.56 -10.03
CA MET A 72 -5.82 5.91 -9.50
C MET A 72 -4.64 6.79 -9.90
N ALA A 73 -3.42 6.25 -9.90
CA ALA A 73 -2.24 6.94 -10.42
C ALA A 73 -2.41 7.27 -11.92
N GLY A 74 -2.91 6.32 -12.70
CA GLY A 74 -3.27 6.52 -14.11
C GLY A 74 -4.29 7.64 -14.30
N LEU A 75 -5.36 7.66 -13.51
CA LEU A 75 -6.37 8.74 -13.55
C LEU A 75 -5.79 10.11 -13.18
N LEU A 76 -4.88 10.17 -12.20
CA LEU A 76 -4.21 11.41 -11.80
C LEU A 76 -3.31 11.96 -12.91
N ILE A 77 -2.58 11.08 -13.60
CA ILE A 77 -1.74 11.41 -14.77
C ILE A 77 -2.62 11.87 -15.94
N LEU A 78 -3.66 11.11 -16.26
CA LEU A 78 -4.57 11.40 -17.38
C LEU A 78 -5.35 12.71 -17.17
N GLY A 79 -5.73 13.03 -15.93
CA GLY A 79 -6.36 14.31 -15.62
C GLY A 79 -5.45 15.53 -15.84
N HIS A 80 -4.13 15.36 -15.96
CA HIS A 80 -3.23 16.44 -16.38
C HIS A 80 -3.16 16.60 -17.92
N ALA A 81 -3.56 15.59 -18.69
CA ALA A 81 -3.56 15.67 -20.14
C ALA A 81 -4.71 16.57 -20.64
N ARG A 82 -4.38 17.55 -21.49
CA ARG A 82 -5.37 18.46 -22.09
C ARG A 82 -6.33 17.64 -22.97
N ASN A 83 -7.65 17.82 -22.77
CA ASN A 83 -8.77 17.38 -23.63
C ASN A 83 -9.43 16.00 -23.40
N GLY A 84 -9.21 15.30 -22.26
CA GLY A 84 -9.81 13.96 -22.04
C GLY A 84 -10.81 13.80 -20.88
N PHE A 85 -11.15 14.87 -20.16
CA PHE A 85 -11.86 14.78 -18.86
C PHE A 85 -13.19 14.03 -18.88
N SER A 86 -14.00 14.16 -19.94
CA SER A 86 -15.30 13.49 -20.04
C SER A 86 -15.17 11.97 -20.14
N THR A 87 -14.15 11.47 -20.84
CA THR A 87 -13.86 10.03 -20.96
C THR A 87 -13.31 9.47 -19.64
N TYR A 88 -12.52 10.26 -18.90
CA TYR A 88 -11.92 9.82 -17.63
C TYR A 88 -12.93 9.70 -16.48
N ALA A 89 -14.01 10.49 -16.52
CA ALA A 89 -15.04 10.44 -15.49
C ALA A 89 -15.73 9.08 -15.36
N GLN A 90 -15.86 8.36 -16.48
CA GLN A 90 -16.42 7.00 -16.50
C GLN A 90 -15.44 5.98 -15.90
N LEU A 91 -14.14 6.14 -16.18
CA LEU A 91 -13.08 5.27 -15.63
C LEU A 91 -12.90 5.43 -14.12
N ALA A 92 -13.24 6.60 -13.55
CA ALA A 92 -13.15 6.86 -12.12
C ALA A 92 -14.16 6.09 -11.26
N LYS A 93 -15.22 5.52 -11.85
CA LYS A 93 -16.19 4.67 -11.10
C LYS A 93 -15.61 3.30 -10.77
N THR A 94 -14.72 2.79 -11.61
CA THR A 94 -14.18 1.43 -11.50
C THR A 94 -13.34 1.23 -10.22
N PRO A 95 -12.44 2.16 -9.83
CA PRO A 95 -11.69 2.03 -8.58
C PRO A 95 -12.56 2.07 -7.31
N GLU A 96 -13.62 2.90 -7.28
CA GLU A 96 -14.52 2.96 -6.12
C GLU A 96 -15.23 1.62 -5.89
N GLN A 97 -15.81 1.05 -6.94
CA GLN A 97 -16.51 -0.23 -6.84
C GLN A 97 -15.56 -1.37 -6.42
N ALA A 98 -14.37 -1.43 -7.02
CA ALA A 98 -13.35 -2.43 -6.66
C ALA A 98 -12.93 -2.33 -5.19
N LEU A 99 -12.85 -1.11 -4.62
CA LEU A 99 -12.51 -0.90 -3.22
C LEU A 99 -13.63 -1.31 -2.26
N ILE A 100 -14.89 -1.10 -2.65
CA ILE A 100 -16.05 -1.58 -1.88
C ILE A 100 -16.01 -3.11 -1.80
N GLU A 101 -15.84 -3.78 -2.94
CA GLU A 101 -15.71 -5.24 -3.01
C GLU A 101 -14.52 -5.74 -2.20
N THR A 102 -13.37 -5.05 -2.27
CA THR A 102 -12.18 -5.41 -1.50
C THR A 102 -12.44 -5.31 0.01
N LEU A 103 -13.12 -4.25 0.47
CA LEU A 103 -13.48 -4.09 1.88
C LEU A 103 -14.48 -5.15 2.34
N ASP A 104 -15.44 -5.51 1.50
CA ASP A 104 -16.40 -6.58 1.80
C ASP A 104 -15.69 -7.94 1.94
N LEU A 105 -14.70 -8.22 1.08
CA LEU A 105 -13.86 -9.41 1.20
C LEU A 105 -13.04 -9.40 2.50
N LEU A 106 -12.43 -8.27 2.86
CA LEU A 106 -11.67 -8.12 4.10
C LEU A 106 -12.56 -8.36 5.33
N ASN A 107 -13.80 -7.84 5.32
CA ASN A 107 -14.75 -8.02 6.43
C ASN A 107 -15.21 -9.47 6.64
N GLN A 108 -15.04 -10.34 5.64
CA GLN A 108 -15.38 -11.76 5.71
C GLN A 108 -14.23 -12.63 6.22
N LEU A 109 -13.04 -12.06 6.42
CA LEU A 109 -11.88 -12.83 6.85
C LEU A 109 -11.94 -13.18 8.34
N ASN A 110 -11.67 -14.45 8.65
CA ASN A 110 -11.34 -14.87 10.01
C ASN A 110 -9.87 -14.56 10.26
N VAL A 111 -9.59 -13.51 11.05
CA VAL A 111 -8.23 -13.02 11.28
C VAL A 111 -7.65 -13.68 12.54
N PRO A 112 -6.55 -14.45 12.44
CA PRO A 112 -5.89 -15.00 13.61
C PRO A 112 -5.24 -13.88 14.44
N PRO A 113 -5.03 -14.07 15.75
CA PRO A 113 -4.46 -13.04 16.63
C PRO A 113 -3.15 -12.43 16.11
N MET A 114 -2.28 -13.25 15.50
CA MET A 114 -1.00 -12.83 14.92
C MET A 114 -1.16 -11.92 13.68
N GLY A 115 -2.26 -12.06 12.95
CA GLY A 115 -2.55 -11.28 11.74
C GLY A 115 -3.29 -9.97 12.00
N LEU A 116 -3.72 -9.69 13.24
CA LEU A 116 -4.59 -8.56 13.56
C LEU A 116 -3.98 -7.20 13.17
N THR A 117 -2.71 -6.99 13.45
CA THR A 117 -2.03 -5.73 13.11
C THR A 117 -1.93 -5.54 11.60
N HIS A 118 -1.56 -6.59 10.87
CA HIS A 118 -1.53 -6.61 9.41
C HIS A 118 -2.92 -6.28 8.84
N PHE A 119 -3.96 -6.98 9.31
CA PHE A 119 -5.35 -6.75 8.88
C PHE A 119 -5.82 -5.32 9.12
N LYS A 120 -5.48 -4.74 10.28
CA LYS A 120 -5.80 -3.34 10.60
C LYS A 120 -5.16 -2.38 9.62
N HIS A 121 -3.86 -2.53 9.34
CA HIS A 121 -3.17 -1.68 8.38
C HIS A 121 -3.72 -1.85 6.95
N LEU A 122 -4.04 -3.08 6.55
CA LEU A 122 -4.59 -3.38 5.22
C LEU A 122 -5.98 -2.74 5.07
N SER A 123 -6.84 -2.89 6.08
CA SER A 123 -8.17 -2.28 6.12
C SER A 123 -8.09 -0.76 6.14
N LEU A 124 -7.12 -0.17 6.85
CA LEU A 124 -6.88 1.27 6.86
C LEU A 124 -6.45 1.77 5.47
N ALA A 125 -5.53 1.08 4.81
CA ALA A 125 -5.11 1.41 3.45
C ALA A 125 -6.30 1.35 2.47
N ALA A 126 -7.12 0.31 2.53
CA ALA A 126 -8.32 0.17 1.71
C ALA A 126 -9.33 1.31 1.93
N ARG A 127 -9.58 1.70 3.19
CA ARG A 127 -10.47 2.83 3.53
C ARG A 127 -9.93 4.16 3.01
N ASN A 128 -8.65 4.43 3.20
CA ASN A 128 -8.01 5.65 2.69
C ASN A 128 -8.10 5.73 1.17
N LEU A 129 -7.88 4.62 0.47
CA LEU A 129 -8.06 4.54 -0.98
C LEU A 129 -9.51 4.78 -1.41
N LEU A 130 -10.50 4.27 -0.64
CA LEU A 130 -11.92 4.48 -0.95
C LEU A 130 -12.30 5.95 -0.81
N ASP A 131 -11.87 6.60 0.26
CA ASP A 131 -12.12 8.02 0.47
C ASP A 131 -11.46 8.88 -0.62
N LEU A 132 -10.23 8.53 -1.00
CA LEU A 132 -9.54 9.18 -2.10
C LEU A 132 -10.25 8.96 -3.44
N SER A 133 -10.72 7.73 -3.71
CA SER A 133 -11.46 7.39 -4.94
C SER A 133 -12.77 8.16 -5.04
N ARG A 134 -13.53 8.25 -3.95
CA ARG A 134 -14.74 9.09 -3.84
C ARG A 134 -14.45 10.58 -4.01
N ALA A 135 -13.35 11.06 -3.47
CA ALA A 135 -12.92 12.44 -3.65
C ALA A 135 -12.58 12.71 -5.12
N LEU A 136 -11.84 11.81 -5.76
CA LEU A 136 -11.49 11.90 -7.16
C LEU A 136 -12.74 11.85 -8.06
N HIS A 137 -13.63 10.86 -7.85
CA HIS A 137 -14.87 10.71 -8.61
C HIS A 137 -15.75 11.97 -8.58
N ARG A 138 -15.93 12.58 -7.39
CA ARG A 138 -16.74 13.80 -7.23
C ARG A 138 -16.15 15.02 -7.95
N ASN A 139 -14.83 15.08 -8.10
CA ASN A 139 -14.15 16.28 -8.56
C ASN A 139 -13.53 16.15 -9.97
N ILE A 140 -13.53 14.95 -10.57
CA ILE A 140 -12.87 14.68 -11.85
C ILE A 140 -13.41 15.51 -13.00
N ASN A 141 -14.70 15.88 -12.98
CA ASN A 141 -15.31 16.72 -14.03
C ASN A 141 -14.97 18.21 -13.90
N ASN A 142 -14.37 18.64 -12.79
CA ASN A 142 -14.01 20.04 -12.56
C ASN A 142 -12.49 20.23 -12.68
N ALA A 143 -12.04 20.60 -13.89
CA ALA A 143 -10.61 20.74 -14.20
C ALA A 143 -9.88 21.73 -13.28
N ALA A 144 -10.53 22.82 -12.84
CA ALA A 144 -9.94 23.79 -11.93
C ALA A 144 -9.71 23.21 -10.52
N VAL A 145 -10.71 22.48 -9.99
CA VAL A 145 -10.59 21.79 -8.71
C VAL A 145 -9.59 20.64 -8.80
N PHE A 146 -9.60 19.90 -9.90
CA PHE A 146 -8.66 18.80 -10.13
C PHE A 146 -7.21 19.31 -10.11
N LYS A 147 -6.90 20.38 -10.86
CA LYS A 147 -5.56 20.96 -10.92
C LYS A 147 -5.07 21.46 -9.56
N THR A 148 -5.95 22.01 -8.74
CA THR A 148 -5.60 22.52 -7.40
C THR A 148 -5.44 21.40 -6.37
N ARG A 149 -6.23 20.33 -6.45
CA ARG A 149 -6.24 19.24 -5.46
C ARG A 149 -5.36 18.04 -5.81
N ALA A 150 -5.00 17.86 -7.08
CA ALA A 150 -4.21 16.71 -7.53
C ALA A 150 -2.91 16.48 -6.75
N PRO A 151 -2.12 17.50 -6.35
CA PRO A 151 -0.94 17.28 -5.52
C PRO A 151 -1.27 16.65 -4.16
N GLY A 152 -2.37 17.08 -3.54
CA GLY A 152 -2.86 16.51 -2.28
C GLY A 152 -3.31 15.06 -2.46
N TRP A 153 -4.07 14.77 -3.52
CA TRP A 153 -4.49 13.41 -3.84
C TRP A 153 -3.32 12.46 -4.13
N LEU A 154 -2.29 12.95 -4.83
CA LEU A 154 -1.06 12.19 -5.07
C LEU A 154 -0.31 11.91 -3.76
N SER A 155 -0.26 12.87 -2.85
CA SER A 155 0.33 12.67 -1.51
C SER A 155 -0.42 11.59 -0.73
N GLU A 156 -1.76 11.61 -0.71
CA GLU A 156 -2.57 10.60 -0.04
C GLU A 156 -2.41 9.20 -0.70
N LEU A 157 -2.35 9.14 -2.03
CA LEU A 157 -2.09 7.90 -2.76
C LEU A 157 -0.73 7.31 -2.40
N ASN A 158 0.31 8.15 -2.29
CA ASN A 158 1.64 7.74 -1.88
C ASN A 158 1.67 7.22 -0.44
N LYS A 159 0.93 7.84 0.48
CA LYS A 159 0.78 7.35 1.86
C LYS A 159 0.12 5.98 1.89
N ALA A 160 -0.95 5.77 1.12
CA ALA A 160 -1.61 4.47 1.03
C ALA A 160 -0.69 3.38 0.43
N ASN A 161 0.06 3.72 -0.62
CA ASN A 161 1.07 2.83 -1.21
C ASN A 161 2.21 2.50 -0.23
N ALA A 162 2.68 3.48 0.54
CA ALA A 162 3.67 3.26 1.58
C ALA A 162 3.15 2.31 2.67
N LEU A 163 1.89 2.46 3.10
CA LEU A 163 1.25 1.54 4.03
C LEU A 163 1.23 0.11 3.48
N LEU A 164 0.81 -0.10 2.21
CA LEU A 164 0.83 -1.43 1.60
C LEU A 164 2.23 -2.04 1.55
N ARG A 165 3.24 -1.25 1.18
CA ARG A 165 4.64 -1.71 1.18
C ARG A 165 5.14 -2.08 2.58
N CYS A 166 4.77 -1.31 3.61
CA CYS A 166 5.10 -1.65 4.99
C CYS A 166 4.41 -2.93 5.49
N ILE A 167 3.26 -3.28 4.92
CA ILE A 167 2.54 -4.50 5.24
C ILE A 167 3.15 -5.71 4.51
N ALA A 168 3.80 -5.50 3.37
CA ALA A 168 4.41 -6.53 2.53
C ALA A 168 5.71 -7.14 3.09
N ILE A 169 6.13 -6.85 4.33
CA ILE A 169 7.48 -7.17 4.83
C ILE A 169 7.74 -8.69 4.77
N PRO A 170 8.68 -9.17 3.93
CA PRO A 170 8.92 -10.59 3.69
C PRO A 170 9.33 -11.38 4.94
N HIS A 171 9.99 -10.71 5.87
CA HIS A 171 10.54 -11.31 7.10
C HIS A 171 9.43 -11.78 8.05
N SER A 172 8.21 -11.28 7.88
CA SER A 172 7.05 -11.68 8.68
C SER A 172 6.29 -12.88 8.10
N GLY A 173 6.66 -13.37 6.90
CA GLY A 173 5.93 -14.45 6.20
C GLY A 173 4.53 -14.05 5.74
N LEU A 174 4.14 -12.78 5.91
CA LEU A 174 2.82 -12.24 5.58
C LEU A 174 2.73 -11.70 4.16
N MET A 175 3.80 -11.83 3.38
CA MET A 175 3.78 -11.36 2.00
C MET A 175 3.09 -12.43 1.13
N PRO A 176 1.96 -12.11 0.48
CA PRO A 176 1.52 -12.88 -0.68
C PRO A 176 2.49 -12.55 -1.81
N VAL A 177 3.55 -13.34 -1.94
CA VAL A 177 4.59 -13.09 -2.93
C VAL A 177 4.05 -13.44 -4.31
N ASP A 178 3.54 -12.44 -5.04
CA ASP A 178 3.38 -12.57 -6.48
C ASP A 178 4.73 -12.34 -7.17
N LEU A 179 5.55 -13.40 -7.19
CA LEU A 179 6.81 -13.44 -7.96
C LEU A 179 6.57 -13.35 -9.48
N GLN A 180 5.32 -13.39 -9.96
CA GLN A 180 5.04 -13.37 -11.40
C GLN A 180 4.99 -11.94 -11.96
N ASN A 181 4.86 -10.92 -11.10
CA ASN A 181 4.72 -9.52 -11.51
C ASN A 181 5.91 -8.61 -11.13
N THR A 182 6.99 -9.14 -10.58
CA THR A 182 8.28 -8.41 -10.64
C THR A 182 8.71 -8.29 -12.09
N CYS A 183 8.75 -7.05 -12.59
CA CYS A 183 9.22 -6.72 -13.92
C CYS A 183 10.52 -7.47 -14.25
N PHE A 184 10.51 -8.30 -15.29
CA PHE A 184 11.63 -9.08 -15.80
C PHE A 184 12.85 -8.21 -16.23
N CYS A 185 12.71 -6.88 -16.24
CA CYS A 185 13.77 -5.96 -16.61
C CYS A 185 14.83 -5.72 -15.51
N CYS A 186 14.61 -6.20 -14.27
CA CYS A 186 15.57 -5.99 -13.17
C CYS A 186 16.39 -7.26 -12.79
N SER A 187 16.20 -8.40 -13.47
CA SER A 187 16.93 -9.65 -13.19
C SER A 187 18.07 -9.94 -14.17
N GLN A 188 18.51 -8.95 -14.94
CA GLN A 188 19.76 -9.01 -15.71
C GLN A 188 20.75 -7.98 -15.17
N GLN A 189 21.44 -8.32 -14.08
CA GLN A 189 22.77 -7.84 -13.78
C GLN A 189 23.60 -9.01 -13.26
#